data_AF-A0A7J9K3Z0-F1
#
_entry.id   AF-A0A7J9K3Z0-F1
#
_cell.length_a   1.000
_cell.length_b   1.000
_cell.length_c   1.000
_cell.angle_alpha   90.00
_cell.angle_beta   90.00
_cell.angle_gamma   90.00
#
_symmetry.space_group_name_H-M   'P 1'
#
loop_
_entity.id
_entity.type
_entity.pdbx_description
1 polymer ?
#
loop_
_entity_poly.entity_id
_entity_poly.type
_entity_poly.pdbx_seq_one_letter_code
_entity_poly.pdbx_strand_id
1 'polypeptide(L)'
;SGAAPTGVGFARSNFYFRSLPRKSLFCYTKNQKTRMVVAPRCSISSSRPASQPRFIQHKKEAFWFYRFLSIVYDHIINPGHWTEDMRDEALEPADLYSRNMVVVDVGGGTGFTTLGIVKHVDAKNVTILDQSPHQLAKAKQKEPLKECQIIEGDAEDLPFPTDYADRYVSAGSIEYWPDPQRGIKEAYRVLKIGGKACLIGPVHPTFWLSRFFADVWMLFPKEEEYIEWFKKAGFKDVKLKRIGPKWYRGVRRHGLIMGCSVTGVKPFGGDSPLKMGPKAEDVQKPVHPLVFLSRFILGTLAAAYFVLVPIYMWLKDQIVPKGQPI
;
A
#
# COMPACT_ATOMS: atom_id res chain seq x y z
N SER A 1 6.85 31.42 56.75
CA SER A 1 7.95 30.49 56.40
C SER A 1 8.21 30.66 54.90
N GLY A 2 9.03 31.63 54.46
CA GLY A 2 10.50 31.62 54.46
C GLY A 2 10.95 31.14 53.05
N ALA A 3 11.05 32.01 52.04
CA ALA A 3 12.16 32.92 51.70
C ALA A 3 12.99 32.36 50.52
N ALA A 4 13.17 33.20 49.49
CA ALA A 4 14.07 32.98 48.37
C ALA A 4 15.55 33.14 48.80
N PRO A 5 16.53 32.65 48.02
CA PRO A 5 17.90 33.13 48.11
C PRO A 5 18.25 34.05 46.93
N THR A 6 18.61 35.28 47.28
CA THR A 6 19.49 36.19 46.53
C THR A 6 20.90 36.13 47.12
N GLY A 7 21.94 36.32 46.31
CA GLY A 7 23.33 36.53 46.76
C GLY A 7 24.31 36.50 45.57
N VAL A 8 24.63 37.63 44.90
CA VAL A 8 25.73 38.59 45.17
C VAL A 8 27.12 37.95 44.91
N GLY A 9 28.09 38.48 44.14
CA GLY A 9 28.34 39.75 43.45
C GLY A 9 29.86 39.88 43.13
N PHE A 10 30.25 40.86 42.29
CA PHE A 10 31.59 41.48 42.13
C PHE A 10 32.74 40.65 41.46
N ALA A 11 33.71 41.17 40.67
CA ALA A 11 34.12 42.51 40.23
C ALA A 11 35.04 42.44 38.97
N ARG A 12 35.17 43.58 38.23
CA ARG A 12 36.35 44.23 37.56
C ARG A 12 37.51 43.36 37.00
N SER A 13 38.21 43.67 35.89
CA SER A 13 38.51 44.93 35.20
C SER A 13 39.25 44.68 33.87
N ASN A 14 39.19 45.68 32.98
CA ASN A 14 39.93 45.96 31.74
C ASN A 14 41.38 45.47 31.65
N PHE A 15 41.90 45.27 30.42
CA PHE A 15 42.98 46.13 29.85
C PHE A 15 43.22 45.83 28.36
N TYR A 16 43.18 46.89 27.55
CA TYR A 16 43.67 46.97 26.17
C TYR A 16 45.20 47.10 26.16
N PHE A 17 45.87 46.49 25.18
CA PHE A 17 47.13 47.04 24.65
C PHE A 17 47.32 46.69 23.17
N ARG A 18 47.59 47.73 22.36
CA ARG A 18 48.02 47.69 20.95
C ARG A 18 49.53 47.99 20.90
N SER A 19 50.28 47.33 20.02
CA SER A 19 51.30 47.96 19.16
C SER A 19 51.82 47.02 18.04
N LEU A 20 52.19 47.65 16.92
CA LEU A 20 52.58 47.19 15.56
C LEU A 20 54.10 46.82 15.47
N PRO A 21 54.80 46.57 14.30
CA PRO A 21 54.43 46.59 12.85
C PRO A 21 55.03 45.49 11.90
N ARG A 22 54.61 45.59 10.62
CA ARG A 22 54.99 44.95 9.33
C ARG A 22 56.42 44.42 9.07
N LYS A 23 56.50 43.32 8.28
CA LYS A 23 57.43 43.11 7.13
C LYS A 23 56.76 42.33 5.98
N SER A 24 57.33 42.44 4.80
CA SER A 24 56.75 42.45 3.44
C SER A 24 56.80 41.15 2.61
N LEU A 25 55.87 41.07 1.64
CA LEU A 25 55.89 40.47 0.29
C LEU A 25 56.41 39.02 0.06
N PHE A 26 55.59 38.17 -0.56
CA PHE A 26 55.68 37.87 -2.01
C PHE A 26 54.41 37.17 -2.52
N CYS A 27 54.07 37.46 -3.77
CA CYS A 27 52.85 37.09 -4.48
C CYS A 27 52.96 35.69 -5.11
N TYR A 28 51.89 34.89 -5.09
CA TYR A 28 51.64 33.89 -6.12
C TYR A 28 50.14 33.82 -6.43
N THR A 29 49.81 34.26 -7.63
CA THR A 29 48.47 34.28 -8.21
C THR A 29 47.95 32.88 -8.49
N LYS A 30 46.70 32.58 -8.09
CA LYS A 30 45.87 31.59 -8.79
C LYS A 30 44.41 32.04 -8.81
N ASN A 31 43.93 32.28 -10.03
CA ASN A 31 42.55 32.60 -10.38
C ASN A 31 41.53 31.72 -9.64
N GLN A 32 40.62 32.34 -8.89
CA GLN A 32 39.34 31.73 -8.54
C GLN A 32 38.22 32.46 -9.27
N LYS A 33 37.68 31.78 -10.29
CA LYS A 33 36.41 32.14 -10.93
C LYS A 33 35.28 31.96 -9.92
N THR A 34 34.46 32.98 -9.82
CA THR A 34 33.18 33.08 -9.11
C THR A 34 32.30 31.86 -9.40
N ARG A 35 31.94 31.08 -8.38
CA ARG A 35 30.96 30.00 -8.48
C ARG A 35 29.61 30.52 -8.00
N MET A 36 28.72 30.81 -8.95
CA MET A 36 27.31 31.10 -8.69
C MET A 36 26.69 29.97 -7.86
N VAL A 37 26.00 30.35 -6.80
CA VAL A 37 25.15 29.46 -6.00
C VAL A 37 23.93 29.10 -6.85
N VAL A 38 23.91 27.87 -7.37
CA VAL A 38 22.72 27.29 -8.01
C VAL A 38 21.89 26.62 -6.91
N ALA A 39 20.73 27.20 -6.61
CA ALA A 39 19.72 26.56 -5.77
C ALA A 39 19.31 25.21 -6.38
N PRO A 40 19.15 24.13 -5.58
CA PRO A 40 18.74 22.85 -6.13
C PRO A 40 17.30 22.97 -6.63
N ARG A 41 17.10 22.74 -7.94
CA ARG A 41 15.77 22.58 -8.53
C ARG A 41 15.07 21.43 -7.84
N CYS A 42 13.84 21.67 -7.38
CA CYS A 42 12.89 20.62 -6.99
C CYS A 42 12.91 19.51 -8.04
N SER A 43 13.41 18.34 -7.66
CA SER A 43 13.24 17.13 -8.45
C SER A 43 11.76 16.76 -8.41
N ILE A 44 11.07 17.04 -9.52
CA ILE A 44 9.77 16.44 -9.82
C ILE A 44 9.93 14.94 -9.65
N SER A 45 9.26 14.37 -8.65
CA SER A 45 9.16 12.93 -8.46
C SER A 45 8.53 12.34 -9.71
N SER A 46 9.33 11.75 -10.59
CA SER A 46 8.84 11.02 -11.75
C SER A 46 8.08 9.80 -11.24
N SER A 47 6.76 9.76 -11.44
CA SER A 47 5.98 8.54 -11.27
C SER A 47 6.58 7.44 -12.13
N ARG A 48 6.69 6.23 -11.58
CA ARG A 48 7.30 5.08 -12.26
C ARG A 48 6.58 4.85 -13.60
N PRO A 49 7.27 4.68 -14.72
CA PRO A 49 6.60 4.49 -16.00
C PRO A 49 5.78 3.19 -15.94
N ALA A 50 4.52 3.26 -16.39
CA ALA A 50 3.59 2.12 -16.48
C ALA A 50 4.10 0.95 -17.35
N SER A 51 5.28 1.11 -17.97
CA SER A 51 5.92 0.21 -18.92
C SER A 51 6.99 -0.70 -18.30
N GLN A 52 7.12 -0.82 -16.97
CA GLN A 52 7.95 -1.88 -16.40
C GLN A 52 7.33 -3.25 -16.71
N PRO A 53 8.09 -4.22 -17.23
CA PRO A 53 7.55 -5.53 -17.59
C PRO A 53 7.17 -6.31 -16.32
N ARG A 54 5.92 -6.17 -15.87
CA ARG A 54 5.31 -7.06 -14.86
C ARG A 54 5.12 -8.47 -15.44
N PHE A 55 5.19 -9.51 -14.62
CA PHE A 55 4.82 -10.86 -15.05
C PHE A 55 3.31 -10.97 -15.26
N ILE A 56 2.53 -10.59 -14.24
CA ILE A 56 1.07 -10.55 -14.33
C ILE A 56 0.66 -9.22 -14.96
N GLN A 57 0.44 -9.22 -16.27
CA GLN A 57 -0.06 -8.04 -16.99
C GLN A 57 -1.50 -8.21 -17.44
N HIS A 58 -1.91 -9.45 -17.69
CA HIS A 58 -3.21 -9.78 -18.24
C HIS A 58 -4.07 -10.55 -17.25
N LYS A 59 -5.38 -10.29 -17.27
CA LYS A 59 -6.33 -10.94 -16.35
C LYS A 59 -6.36 -12.45 -16.50
N LYS A 60 -6.12 -12.99 -17.70
CA LYS A 60 -6.04 -14.45 -17.95
C LYS A 60 -4.80 -15.10 -17.31
N GLU A 61 -3.65 -14.43 -17.34
CA GLU A 61 -2.42 -14.92 -16.69
C GLU A 61 -2.61 -14.91 -15.17
N ALA A 62 -3.22 -13.85 -14.64
CA ALA A 62 -3.64 -13.77 -13.25
C ALA A 62 -4.58 -14.93 -12.90
N PHE A 63 -5.64 -15.16 -13.68
CA PHE A 63 -6.63 -16.22 -13.44
C PHE A 63 -6.01 -17.62 -13.30
N TRP A 64 -5.15 -18.03 -14.22
CA TRP A 64 -4.52 -19.34 -14.17
C TRP A 64 -3.53 -19.45 -13.00
N PHE A 65 -2.80 -18.37 -12.71
CA PHE A 65 -1.95 -18.30 -11.53
C PHE A 65 -2.77 -18.46 -10.23
N TYR A 66 -3.91 -17.77 -10.12
CA TYR A 66 -4.80 -17.86 -8.95
C TYR A 66 -5.44 -19.23 -8.76
N ARG A 67 -5.86 -19.88 -9.84
CA ARG A 67 -6.50 -21.19 -9.75
C ARG A 67 -5.62 -22.19 -8.99
N PHE A 68 -4.30 -22.13 -9.20
CA PHE A 68 -3.34 -23.03 -8.55
C PHE A 68 -2.75 -22.45 -7.28
N LEU A 69 -2.34 -21.17 -7.27
CA LEU A 69 -1.69 -20.58 -6.10
C LEU A 69 -2.69 -20.36 -4.95
N SER A 70 -3.95 -20.03 -5.22
CA SER A 70 -4.93 -19.73 -4.15
C SER A 70 -5.21 -20.93 -3.23
N ILE A 71 -5.07 -22.16 -3.73
CA ILE A 71 -5.21 -23.39 -2.93
C ILE A 71 -4.11 -23.42 -1.86
N VAL A 72 -2.88 -23.11 -2.25
CA VAL A 72 -1.71 -23.00 -1.38
C VAL A 72 -1.79 -21.73 -0.50
N TYR A 73 -2.24 -20.62 -1.06
CA TYR A 73 -2.31 -19.32 -0.41
C TYR A 73 -3.26 -19.33 0.80
N ASP A 74 -4.46 -19.86 0.64
CA ASP A 74 -5.47 -19.89 1.72
C ASP A 74 -5.05 -20.79 2.90
N HIS A 75 -4.38 -21.91 2.64
CA HIS A 75 -4.11 -22.94 3.66
C HIS A 75 -2.69 -22.89 4.25
N ILE A 76 -1.72 -22.32 3.52
CA ILE A 76 -0.30 -22.33 3.90
C ILE A 76 0.24 -20.92 4.13
N ILE A 77 -0.19 -19.93 3.33
CA ILE A 77 0.37 -18.57 3.35
C ILE A 77 -0.41 -17.65 4.31
N ASN A 78 -1.74 -17.64 4.22
CA ASN A 78 -2.61 -16.80 5.07
C ASN A 78 -2.39 -16.95 6.58
N PRO A 79 -2.23 -18.17 7.16
CA PRO A 79 -2.04 -18.33 8.60
C PRO A 79 -0.81 -17.62 9.16
N GLY A 80 0.20 -17.32 8.32
CA GLY A 80 1.42 -16.60 8.73
C GLY A 80 1.53 -15.17 8.21
N HIS A 81 0.95 -14.86 7.04
CA HIS A 81 1.19 -13.59 6.33
C HIS A 81 0.03 -12.59 6.43
N TRP A 82 -1.21 -13.06 6.44
CA TRP A 82 -2.42 -12.23 6.51
C TRP A 82 -3.35 -12.79 7.59
N THR A 83 -2.97 -12.50 8.83
CA THR A 83 -3.61 -13.03 10.02
C THR A 83 -4.90 -12.28 10.36
N GLU A 84 -5.75 -12.86 11.21
CA GLU A 84 -7.00 -12.22 11.63
C GLU A 84 -6.78 -10.89 12.35
N ASP A 85 -5.74 -10.78 13.17
CA ASP A 85 -5.38 -9.54 13.85
C ASP A 85 -4.90 -8.48 12.87
N MET A 86 -4.14 -8.87 11.84
CA MET A 86 -3.68 -7.95 10.80
C MET A 86 -4.86 -7.47 9.93
N ARG A 87 -5.81 -8.36 9.59
CA ARG A 87 -7.07 -8.00 8.93
C ARG A 87 -7.85 -6.99 9.74
N ASP A 88 -8.07 -7.27 11.03
CA ASP A 88 -8.87 -6.41 11.89
C ASP A 88 -8.17 -5.04 12.09
N GLU A 89 -6.84 -5.02 12.24
CA GLU A 89 -6.05 -3.78 12.30
C GLU A 89 -6.13 -2.96 10.99
N ALA A 90 -6.15 -3.64 9.84
CA ALA A 90 -6.23 -3.01 8.53
C ALA A 90 -7.62 -2.43 8.22
N LEU A 91 -8.67 -3.02 8.80
CA LEU A 91 -10.06 -2.56 8.68
C LEU A 91 -10.41 -1.41 9.63
N GLU A 92 -9.67 -1.22 10.72
CA GLU A 92 -9.92 -0.13 11.69
C GLU A 92 -10.12 1.25 11.01
N PRO A 93 -9.27 1.71 10.07
CA PRO A 93 -9.44 3.02 9.43
C PRO A 93 -10.68 3.13 8.51
N ALA A 94 -11.30 1.99 8.15
CA ALA A 94 -12.52 1.96 7.36
C ALA A 94 -13.73 2.52 8.12
N ASP A 95 -13.65 2.70 9.44
CA ASP A 95 -14.71 3.27 10.29
C ASP A 95 -16.07 2.59 10.07
N LEU A 96 -16.11 1.26 10.24
CA LEU A 96 -17.33 0.46 10.20
C LEU A 96 -18.09 0.61 11.54
N TYR A 97 -18.79 1.74 11.71
CA TYR A 97 -19.40 2.11 13.01
C TYR A 97 -20.90 1.81 13.15
N SER A 98 -21.57 1.27 12.12
CA SER A 98 -23.02 1.01 12.17
C SER A 98 -23.39 -0.28 11.44
N ARG A 99 -24.28 -1.08 12.07
CA ARG A 99 -24.81 -2.33 11.50
C ARG A 99 -25.55 -2.13 10.17
N ASN A 100 -26.08 -0.93 9.94
CA ASN A 100 -26.91 -0.58 8.78
C ASN A 100 -26.13 0.02 7.60
N MET A 101 -24.80 0.07 7.65
CA MET A 101 -23.99 0.57 6.53
C MET A 101 -24.09 -0.37 5.32
N VAL A 102 -24.18 0.22 4.13
CA VAL A 102 -23.98 -0.49 2.86
C VAL A 102 -22.48 -0.56 2.57
N VAL A 103 -21.94 -1.77 2.52
CA VAL A 103 -20.50 -2.01 2.28
C VAL A 103 -20.31 -2.86 1.03
N VAL A 104 -19.43 -2.41 0.14
CA VAL A 104 -18.95 -3.21 -0.99
C VAL A 104 -17.51 -3.67 -0.74
N ASP A 105 -17.29 -4.98 -0.72
CA ASP A 105 -15.98 -5.63 -0.61
C ASP A 105 -15.54 -6.09 -2.01
N VAL A 106 -14.66 -5.30 -2.64
CA VAL A 106 -14.25 -5.47 -4.04
C VAL A 106 -12.92 -6.22 -4.12
N GLY A 107 -12.90 -7.28 -4.92
CA GLY A 107 -11.84 -8.29 -4.86
C GLY A 107 -11.90 -9.12 -3.58
N GLY A 108 -13.11 -9.39 -3.09
CA GLY A 108 -13.31 -10.04 -1.78
C GLY A 108 -12.89 -11.52 -1.73
N GLY A 109 -12.63 -12.15 -2.88
CA GLY A 109 -12.08 -13.51 -2.97
C GLY A 109 -12.87 -14.55 -2.16
N THR A 110 -12.18 -15.29 -1.28
CA THR A 110 -12.81 -16.27 -0.38
C THR A 110 -13.62 -15.64 0.75
N GLY A 111 -13.68 -14.31 0.85
CA GLY A 111 -14.39 -13.58 1.89
C GLY A 111 -13.61 -13.42 3.20
N PHE A 112 -12.29 -13.58 3.20
CA PHE A 112 -11.49 -13.44 4.44
C PHE A 112 -11.60 -12.05 5.07
N THR A 113 -11.52 -11.00 4.24
CA THR A 113 -11.72 -9.61 4.68
C THR A 113 -13.17 -9.37 5.07
N THR A 114 -14.12 -9.91 4.30
CA THR A 114 -15.55 -9.82 4.61
C THR A 114 -15.91 -10.38 5.98
N LEU A 115 -15.23 -11.45 6.45
CA LEU A 115 -15.41 -11.97 7.80
C LEU A 115 -15.09 -10.93 8.90
N GLY A 116 -14.17 -10.00 8.63
CA GLY A 116 -13.91 -8.85 9.52
C GLY A 116 -14.99 -7.77 9.42
N ILE A 117 -15.50 -7.52 8.20
CA ILE A 117 -16.56 -6.53 7.95
C ILE A 117 -17.86 -6.90 8.68
N VAL A 118 -18.30 -8.16 8.58
CA VAL A 118 -19.59 -8.62 9.16
C VAL A 118 -19.62 -8.66 10.70
N LYS A 119 -18.45 -8.51 11.36
CA LYS A 119 -18.39 -8.26 12.81
C LYS A 119 -19.03 -6.92 13.17
N HIS A 120 -18.99 -5.95 12.26
CA HIS A 120 -19.41 -4.56 12.49
C HIS A 120 -20.63 -4.15 11.68
N VAL A 121 -20.93 -4.87 10.59
CA VAL A 121 -22.05 -4.59 9.68
C VAL A 121 -22.92 -5.84 9.52
N ASP A 122 -24.24 -5.69 9.40
CA ASP A 122 -25.11 -6.83 9.11
C ASP A 122 -24.76 -7.43 7.74
N ALA A 123 -24.60 -8.75 7.66
CA ALA A 123 -24.16 -9.44 6.45
C ALA A 123 -25.06 -9.15 5.23
N LYS A 124 -26.38 -9.02 5.42
CA LYS A 124 -27.33 -8.60 4.37
C LYS A 124 -27.03 -7.24 3.71
N ASN A 125 -26.25 -6.39 4.35
CA ASN A 125 -25.85 -5.07 3.84
C ASN A 125 -24.45 -5.08 3.20
N VAL A 126 -23.81 -6.25 3.10
CA VAL A 126 -22.47 -6.41 2.55
C VAL A 126 -22.55 -7.13 1.20
N THR A 127 -21.94 -6.53 0.18
CA THR A 127 -21.78 -7.16 -1.14
C THR A 127 -20.33 -7.53 -1.37
N ILE A 128 -20.04 -8.80 -1.62
CA ILE A 128 -18.74 -9.31 -2.07
C ILE A 128 -18.74 -9.33 -3.60
N LEU A 129 -17.77 -8.66 -4.23
CA LEU A 129 -17.54 -8.69 -5.67
C LEU A 129 -16.14 -9.25 -5.96
N ASP A 130 -16.02 -10.21 -6.87
CA ASP A 130 -14.74 -10.74 -7.35
C ASP A 130 -14.87 -11.27 -8.79
N GLN A 131 -13.79 -11.26 -9.57
CA GLN A 131 -13.78 -11.83 -10.93
C GLN A 131 -13.62 -13.37 -10.94
N SER A 132 -13.36 -13.99 -9.79
CA SER A 132 -12.96 -15.38 -9.68
C SER A 132 -14.10 -16.26 -9.12
N PRO A 133 -14.88 -16.95 -9.96
CA PRO A 133 -16.03 -17.73 -9.50
C PRO A 133 -15.67 -18.84 -8.49
N HIS A 134 -14.47 -19.42 -8.61
CA HIS A 134 -13.97 -20.43 -7.68
C HIS A 134 -13.66 -19.88 -6.27
N GLN A 135 -13.28 -18.60 -6.17
CA GLN A 135 -13.09 -17.92 -4.87
C GLN A 135 -14.45 -17.63 -4.23
N LEU A 136 -15.37 -17.09 -5.02
CA LEU A 136 -16.74 -16.80 -4.58
C LEU A 136 -17.47 -18.06 -4.11
N ALA A 137 -17.23 -19.21 -4.73
CA ALA A 137 -17.77 -20.49 -4.28
C ALA A 137 -17.32 -20.85 -2.85
N LYS A 138 -16.06 -20.55 -2.48
CA LYS A 138 -15.58 -20.73 -1.10
C LYS A 138 -16.21 -19.73 -0.14
N ALA A 139 -16.40 -18.48 -0.55
CA ALA A 139 -17.08 -17.46 0.27
C ALA A 139 -18.51 -17.89 0.61
N LYS A 140 -19.25 -18.44 -0.37
CA LYS A 140 -20.62 -18.95 -0.21
C LYS A 140 -20.76 -20.09 0.82
N GLN A 141 -19.68 -20.83 1.08
CA GLN A 141 -19.68 -21.93 2.05
C GLN A 141 -19.53 -21.48 3.51
N LYS A 142 -19.18 -20.20 3.74
CA LYS A 142 -18.94 -19.67 5.09
C LYS A 142 -20.24 -19.20 5.73
N GLU A 143 -20.64 -19.84 6.84
CA GLU A 143 -21.86 -19.49 7.59
C GLU A 143 -22.02 -17.98 7.87
N PRO A 144 -20.99 -17.24 8.34
CA PRO A 144 -21.13 -15.81 8.63
C PRO A 144 -21.39 -14.93 7.39
N LEU A 145 -21.15 -15.45 6.19
CA LEU A 145 -21.28 -14.71 4.92
C LEU A 145 -22.54 -15.11 4.14
N LYS A 146 -23.38 -16.00 4.67
CA LYS A 146 -24.55 -16.53 3.94
C LYS A 146 -25.54 -15.46 3.48
N GLU A 147 -25.71 -14.41 4.26
CA GLU A 147 -26.61 -13.29 3.91
C GLU A 147 -25.92 -12.23 3.04
N CYS A 148 -24.60 -12.28 2.88
CA CYS A 148 -23.90 -11.36 1.98
C CYS A 148 -24.37 -11.59 0.55
N GLN A 149 -24.54 -10.49 -0.19
CA GLN A 149 -24.71 -10.59 -1.63
C GLN A 149 -23.35 -10.93 -2.25
N ILE A 150 -23.28 -11.94 -3.11
CA ILE A 150 -22.03 -12.37 -3.75
C ILE A 150 -22.19 -12.31 -5.26
N ILE A 151 -21.42 -11.46 -5.92
CA ILE A 151 -21.51 -11.21 -7.37
C ILE A 151 -20.16 -11.37 -8.06
N GLU A 152 -20.19 -11.88 -9.28
CA GLU A 152 -19.03 -11.88 -10.16
C GLU A 152 -18.92 -10.51 -10.86
N GLY A 153 -17.73 -9.90 -10.86
CA GLY A 153 -17.56 -8.58 -11.46
C GLY A 153 -16.11 -8.10 -11.50
N ASP A 154 -15.90 -6.98 -12.22
CA ASP A 154 -14.60 -6.36 -12.40
C ASP A 154 -14.45 -5.14 -11.48
N ALA A 155 -13.34 -5.05 -10.73
CA ALA A 155 -13.06 -3.92 -9.85
C ALA A 155 -12.91 -2.60 -10.61
N GLU A 156 -12.56 -2.67 -11.89
CA GLU A 156 -12.40 -1.51 -12.78
C GLU A 156 -13.69 -1.12 -13.52
N ASP A 157 -14.80 -1.83 -13.31
CA ASP A 157 -16.11 -1.58 -13.92
C ASP A 157 -17.22 -2.16 -13.04
N LEU A 158 -17.59 -1.42 -11.99
CA LEU A 158 -18.45 -1.94 -10.94
C LEU A 158 -19.94 -1.87 -11.34
N PRO A 159 -20.72 -2.95 -11.13
CA PRO A 159 -22.14 -3.01 -11.46
C PRO A 159 -23.03 -2.32 -10.41
N PHE A 160 -22.55 -1.21 -9.83
CA PHE A 160 -23.28 -0.41 -8.86
C PHE A 160 -23.57 0.99 -9.42
N PRO A 161 -24.71 1.60 -9.08
CA PRO A 161 -24.96 2.98 -9.44
C PRO A 161 -23.99 3.92 -8.73
N THR A 162 -23.88 5.14 -9.24
CA THR A 162 -23.13 6.22 -8.58
C THR A 162 -23.79 6.56 -7.24
N ASP A 163 -22.99 6.90 -6.23
CA ASP A 163 -23.46 7.26 -4.88
C ASP A 163 -24.29 6.16 -4.19
N TYR A 164 -23.83 4.90 -4.27
CA TYR A 164 -24.52 3.71 -3.77
C TYR A 164 -24.12 3.27 -2.34
N ALA A 165 -22.82 3.18 -2.05
CA ALA A 165 -22.30 2.54 -0.84
C ALA A 165 -21.80 3.56 0.20
N ASP A 166 -21.89 3.20 1.49
CA ASP A 166 -21.31 3.99 2.57
C ASP A 166 -19.81 3.70 2.72
N ARG A 167 -19.40 2.46 2.42
CA ARG A 167 -18.01 2.00 2.48
C ARG A 167 -17.64 1.17 1.27
N TYR A 168 -16.42 1.40 0.81
CA TYR A 168 -15.74 0.59 -0.18
C TYR A 168 -14.53 -0.02 0.51
N VAL A 169 -14.43 -1.34 0.53
CA VAL A 169 -13.28 -2.07 1.05
C VAL A 169 -12.71 -2.91 -0.08
N SER A 170 -11.39 -2.97 -0.18
CA SER A 170 -10.72 -3.91 -1.06
C SER A 170 -9.38 -4.28 -0.46
N ALA A 171 -9.10 -5.58 -0.35
CA ALA A 171 -7.91 -6.08 0.34
C ALA A 171 -7.24 -7.20 -0.44
N GLY A 172 -5.95 -7.03 -0.73
CA GLY A 172 -5.17 -8.03 -1.48
C GLY A 172 -5.67 -8.24 -2.91
N SER A 173 -6.18 -7.18 -3.54
CA SER A 173 -6.73 -7.22 -4.90
C SER A 173 -6.05 -6.22 -5.84
N ILE A 174 -5.71 -5.02 -5.36
CA ILE A 174 -5.19 -3.92 -6.18
C ILE A 174 -3.89 -4.27 -6.90
N GLU A 175 -3.06 -5.15 -6.31
CA GLU A 175 -1.79 -5.60 -6.87
C GLU A 175 -1.94 -6.39 -8.19
N TYR A 176 -3.18 -6.72 -8.54
CA TYR A 176 -3.53 -7.49 -9.73
C TYR A 176 -4.40 -6.72 -10.72
N TRP A 177 -4.75 -5.46 -10.42
CA TRP A 177 -5.52 -4.63 -11.34
C TRP A 177 -4.59 -4.12 -12.45
N PRO A 178 -4.92 -4.37 -13.74
CA PRO A 178 -4.20 -3.78 -14.85
C PRO A 178 -4.05 -2.25 -14.71
N ASP A 179 -5.13 -1.57 -14.33
CA ASP A 179 -5.21 -0.12 -14.14
C ASP A 179 -5.74 0.24 -12.73
N PRO A 180 -4.88 0.29 -11.70
CA PRO A 180 -5.27 0.55 -10.32
C PRO A 180 -6.05 1.85 -10.12
N GLN A 181 -5.69 2.89 -10.87
CA GLN A 181 -6.34 4.19 -10.81
C GLN A 181 -7.79 4.12 -11.29
N ARG A 182 -8.11 3.23 -12.24
CA ARG A 182 -9.48 3.00 -12.71
C ARG A 182 -10.34 2.34 -11.63
N GLY A 183 -9.81 1.34 -10.92
CA GLY A 183 -10.53 0.77 -9.77
C GLY A 183 -10.73 1.76 -8.63
N ILE A 184 -9.74 2.62 -8.35
CA ILE A 184 -9.88 3.71 -7.37
C ILE A 184 -10.91 4.76 -7.86
N LYS A 185 -10.98 5.02 -9.16
CA LYS A 185 -12.00 5.89 -9.77
C LYS A 185 -13.40 5.31 -9.54
N GLU A 186 -13.58 4.01 -9.75
CA GLU A 186 -14.84 3.31 -9.49
C GLU A 186 -15.21 3.34 -8.00
N ALA A 187 -14.23 3.14 -7.10
CA ALA A 187 -14.44 3.30 -5.66
C ALA A 187 -14.99 4.69 -5.32
N TYR A 188 -14.47 5.76 -5.94
CA TYR A 188 -15.01 7.11 -5.78
C TYR A 188 -16.44 7.22 -6.30
N ARG A 189 -16.70 6.74 -7.52
CA ARG A 189 -18.02 6.83 -8.15
C ARG A 189 -19.11 6.17 -7.32
N VAL A 190 -18.87 4.95 -6.83
CA VAL A 190 -19.90 4.16 -6.11
C VAL A 190 -20.12 4.60 -4.67
N LEU A 191 -19.18 5.32 -4.05
CA LEU A 191 -19.37 5.82 -2.68
C LEU A 191 -20.35 6.99 -2.65
N LYS A 192 -21.18 7.09 -1.60
CA LYS A 192 -21.98 8.28 -1.29
C LYS A 192 -21.10 9.46 -0.82
N ILE A 193 -21.68 10.65 -0.76
CA ILE A 193 -21.06 11.81 -0.07
C ILE A 193 -20.74 11.43 1.39
N GLY A 194 -19.51 11.71 1.83
CA GLY A 194 -19.01 11.30 3.15
C GLY A 194 -18.67 9.81 3.26
N GLY A 195 -18.92 9.03 2.21
CA GLY A 195 -18.51 7.64 2.09
C GLY A 195 -16.99 7.53 2.08
N LYS A 196 -16.49 6.38 2.54
CA LYS A 196 -15.06 6.14 2.74
C LYS A 196 -14.59 4.91 1.95
N ALA A 197 -13.52 5.09 1.18
CA ALA A 197 -12.77 3.99 0.59
C ALA A 197 -11.68 3.53 1.54
N CYS A 198 -11.45 2.23 1.63
CA CYS A 198 -10.37 1.56 2.34
C CYS A 198 -9.73 0.53 1.41
N LEU A 199 -8.51 0.82 0.96
CA LEU A 199 -7.72 -0.05 0.10
C LEU A 199 -6.55 -0.62 0.89
N ILE A 200 -6.46 -1.94 0.92
CA ILE A 200 -5.45 -2.70 1.64
C ILE A 200 -4.63 -3.46 0.60
N GLY A 201 -3.33 -3.20 0.58
CA GLY A 201 -2.45 -3.78 -0.43
C GLY A 201 -0.99 -3.83 0.00
N PRO A 202 -0.15 -4.49 -0.81
CA PRO A 202 1.28 -4.57 -0.56
C PRO A 202 1.94 -3.21 -0.79
N VAL A 203 3.12 -3.03 -0.19
CA VAL A 203 3.95 -1.83 -0.38
C VAL A 203 5.30 -2.23 -0.96
N HIS A 204 5.83 -1.40 -1.85
CA HIS A 204 7.15 -1.61 -2.45
C HIS A 204 8.23 -1.84 -1.39
N PRO A 205 8.93 -2.99 -1.42
CA PRO A 205 9.92 -3.31 -0.40
C PRO A 205 11.17 -2.42 -0.53
N THR A 206 11.95 -2.28 0.55
CA THR A 206 13.18 -1.46 0.52
C THR A 206 14.44 -2.29 0.25
N PHE A 207 14.45 -3.57 0.63
CA PHE A 207 15.59 -4.46 0.41
C PHE A 207 15.77 -4.78 -1.08
N TRP A 208 17.00 -4.74 -1.59
CA TRP A 208 17.28 -4.79 -3.03
C TRP A 208 16.78 -6.07 -3.71
N LEU A 209 16.93 -7.23 -3.05
CA LEU A 209 16.50 -8.51 -3.63
C LEU A 209 14.97 -8.60 -3.65
N SER A 210 14.30 -8.14 -2.58
CA SER A 210 12.84 -8.02 -2.54
C SER A 210 12.32 -7.07 -3.62
N ARG A 211 13.01 -5.94 -3.87
CA ARG A 211 12.64 -5.00 -4.95
C ARG A 211 12.71 -5.66 -6.31
N PHE A 212 13.78 -6.42 -6.57
CA PHE A 212 13.93 -7.15 -7.82
C PHE A 212 12.74 -8.11 -8.03
N PHE A 213 12.42 -8.95 -7.04
CA PHE A 213 11.29 -9.88 -7.16
C PHE A 213 9.93 -9.18 -7.20
N ALA A 214 9.74 -8.08 -6.47
CA ALA A 214 8.51 -7.29 -6.53
C ALA A 214 8.29 -6.71 -7.94
N ASP A 215 9.33 -6.10 -8.52
CA ASP A 215 9.25 -5.42 -9.82
C ASP A 215 8.91 -6.38 -10.99
N VAL A 216 9.30 -7.66 -10.86
CA VAL A 216 9.06 -8.67 -11.90
C VAL A 216 7.77 -9.47 -11.69
N TRP A 217 7.16 -9.45 -10.49
CA TRP A 217 6.06 -10.35 -10.15
C TRP A 217 4.68 -9.72 -10.37
N MET A 218 4.28 -8.82 -9.47
CA MET A 218 2.98 -8.16 -9.46
C MET A 218 3.12 -6.69 -9.03
N LEU A 219 2.04 -5.94 -8.96
CA LEU A 219 2.13 -4.53 -8.61
C LEU A 219 2.41 -4.36 -7.10
N PHE A 220 3.56 -3.78 -6.77
CA PHE A 220 3.88 -3.31 -5.42
C PHE A 220 4.02 -1.77 -5.45
N PRO A 221 2.95 -1.01 -5.21
CA PRO A 221 3.02 0.45 -5.23
C PRO A 221 3.81 0.98 -4.04
N LYS A 222 4.38 2.17 -4.19
CA LYS A 222 4.88 2.95 -3.06
C LYS A 222 3.72 3.56 -2.29
N GLU A 223 3.97 3.90 -1.03
CA GLU A 223 3.00 4.60 -0.17
C GLU A 223 2.53 5.92 -0.79
N GLU A 224 3.45 6.65 -1.42
CA GLU A 224 3.15 7.92 -2.09
C GLU A 224 2.26 7.73 -3.32
N GLU A 225 2.42 6.61 -4.05
CA GLU A 225 1.60 6.30 -5.23
C GLU A 225 0.14 6.05 -4.83
N TYR A 226 -0.11 5.28 -3.78
CA TYR A 226 -1.47 5.12 -3.25
C TYR A 226 -2.11 6.47 -2.89
N ILE A 227 -1.37 7.31 -2.15
CA ILE A 227 -1.86 8.63 -1.73
C ILE A 227 -2.16 9.51 -2.95
N GLU A 228 -1.28 9.51 -3.94
CA GLU A 228 -1.44 10.27 -5.18
C GLU A 228 -2.66 9.79 -5.97
N TRP A 229 -2.86 8.47 -6.12
CA TRP A 229 -4.02 7.91 -6.82
C TRP A 229 -5.34 8.30 -6.17
N PHE A 230 -5.43 8.21 -4.83
CA PHE A 230 -6.62 8.65 -4.10
C PHE A 230 -6.89 10.15 -4.30
N LYS A 231 -5.85 10.99 -4.18
CA LYS A 231 -5.98 12.44 -4.39
C LYS A 231 -6.42 12.78 -5.82
N LYS A 232 -5.83 12.14 -6.82
CA LYS A 232 -6.21 12.30 -8.23
C LYS A 232 -7.64 11.85 -8.51
N ALA A 233 -8.09 10.77 -7.86
CA ALA A 233 -9.46 10.31 -7.90
C ALA A 233 -10.46 11.25 -7.19
N GLY A 234 -9.99 12.28 -6.48
CA GLY A 234 -10.83 13.30 -5.85
C GLY A 234 -11.12 13.07 -4.36
N PHE A 235 -10.56 12.03 -3.75
CA PHE A 235 -10.71 11.78 -2.31
C PHE A 235 -10.03 12.88 -1.48
N LYS A 236 -10.62 13.17 -0.31
CA LYS A 236 -10.07 14.04 0.73
C LYS A 236 -9.72 13.23 1.96
N ASP A 237 -9.00 13.86 2.89
CA ASP A 237 -8.55 13.25 4.16
C ASP A 237 -7.85 11.90 3.95
N VAL A 238 -6.98 11.86 2.93
CA VAL A 238 -6.27 10.63 2.55
C VAL A 238 -5.27 10.26 3.64
N LYS A 239 -5.46 9.09 4.26
CA LYS A 239 -4.63 8.58 5.35
C LYS A 239 -4.07 7.22 4.99
N LEU A 240 -2.83 6.96 5.40
CA LEU A 240 -2.16 5.68 5.22
C LEU A 240 -1.75 5.13 6.59
N LYS A 241 -2.11 3.89 6.86
CA LYS A 241 -1.71 3.11 8.02
C LYS A 241 -0.90 1.91 7.55
N ARG A 242 0.34 1.78 8.02
CA ARG A 242 1.16 0.59 7.77
C ARG A 242 0.67 -0.55 8.65
N ILE A 243 0.53 -1.73 8.07
CA ILE A 243 0.00 -2.92 8.73
C ILE A 243 1.02 -4.06 8.67
N GLY A 244 0.94 -4.96 9.64
CA GLY A 244 1.80 -6.13 9.77
C GLY A 244 1.30 -7.03 10.89
N PRO A 245 1.62 -8.32 10.88
CA PRO A 245 1.18 -9.22 11.92
C PRO A 245 1.91 -8.88 13.22
N LYS A 246 1.22 -9.07 14.36
CA LYS A 246 1.76 -8.70 15.68
C LYS A 246 3.09 -9.37 16.03
N TRP A 247 3.36 -10.55 15.49
CA TRP A 247 4.62 -11.28 15.73
C TRP A 247 5.83 -10.60 15.04
N TYR A 248 5.61 -9.77 14.03
CA TYR A 248 6.70 -9.14 13.30
C TYR A 248 7.31 -7.96 14.09
N ARG A 249 8.46 -8.21 14.73
CA ARG A 249 9.25 -7.21 15.48
C ARG A 249 10.35 -6.53 14.66
N GLY A 250 10.41 -6.79 13.36
CA GLY A 250 11.44 -6.23 12.48
C GLY A 250 11.36 -4.70 12.43
N VAL A 251 12.52 -4.06 12.31
CA VAL A 251 12.57 -2.59 12.15
C VAL A 251 11.85 -2.25 10.85
N ARG A 252 10.68 -1.59 10.96
CA ARG A 252 9.76 -1.16 9.86
C ARG A 252 10.42 -0.36 8.71
N ARG A 253 11.75 -0.16 8.72
CA ARG A 253 12.59 0.47 7.67
C ARG A 253 13.33 -0.54 6.75
N HIS A 254 13.55 -1.80 7.14
CA HIS A 254 14.46 -2.73 6.44
C HIS A 254 13.81 -3.64 5.38
N GLY A 255 12.56 -3.40 5.01
CA GLY A 255 12.13 -3.72 3.65
C GLY A 255 11.39 -5.03 3.43
N LEU A 256 10.83 -5.63 4.47
CA LEU A 256 9.55 -6.33 4.33
C LEU A 256 8.47 -5.43 4.91
N ILE A 257 7.83 -4.64 4.06
CA ILE A 257 6.62 -3.95 4.46
C ILE A 257 5.49 -4.95 4.31
N MET A 258 4.85 -5.27 5.43
CA MET A 258 3.77 -6.26 5.50
C MET A 258 2.45 -5.74 4.88
N GLY A 259 2.39 -4.47 4.46
CA GLY A 259 1.30 -3.89 3.67
C GLY A 259 0.90 -2.52 4.20
N CYS A 260 -0.09 -1.90 3.56
CA CYS A 260 -0.73 -0.69 4.05
C CYS A 260 -2.24 -0.75 3.88
N SER A 261 -2.95 -0.04 4.76
CA SER A 261 -4.35 0.35 4.61
C SER A 261 -4.39 1.84 4.27
N VAL A 262 -4.99 2.19 3.14
CA VAL A 262 -5.11 3.55 2.63
C VAL A 262 -6.58 3.91 2.56
N THR A 263 -6.93 5.04 3.14
CA THR A 263 -8.31 5.52 3.19
C THR A 263 -8.45 6.90 2.58
N GLY A 264 -9.65 7.20 2.10
CA GLY A 264 -10.04 8.54 1.64
C GLY A 264 -11.55 8.71 1.69
N VAL A 265 -11.98 9.94 1.96
CA VAL A 265 -13.40 10.31 2.08
C VAL A 265 -13.86 11.00 0.81
N LYS A 266 -15.02 10.62 0.29
CA LYS A 266 -15.64 11.26 -0.88
C LYS A 266 -16.29 12.59 -0.46
N PRO A 267 -15.79 13.76 -0.93
CA PRO A 267 -16.32 15.06 -0.50
C PRO A 267 -17.61 15.48 -1.23
N PHE A 268 -17.82 15.04 -2.47
CA PHE A 268 -18.91 15.48 -3.35
C PHE A 268 -19.48 14.28 -4.10
N GLY A 269 -20.77 14.33 -4.44
CA GLY A 269 -21.44 13.26 -5.19
C GLY A 269 -21.02 13.20 -6.66
N GLY A 270 -21.42 12.16 -7.36
CA GLY A 270 -21.13 11.99 -8.80
C GLY A 270 -19.84 11.23 -9.10
N ASP A 271 -19.35 11.41 -10.34
CA ASP A 271 -18.15 10.74 -10.84
C ASP A 271 -16.86 11.45 -10.35
N SER A 272 -15.76 10.69 -10.35
CA SER A 272 -14.44 11.19 -10.03
C SER A 272 -13.98 12.29 -11.01
N PRO A 273 -13.27 13.33 -10.54
CA PRO A 273 -12.62 14.31 -11.43
C PRO A 273 -11.50 13.71 -12.27
N LEU A 274 -11.02 12.50 -11.95
CA LEU A 274 -9.96 11.82 -12.68
C LEU A 274 -10.41 11.48 -14.11
N LYS A 275 -9.77 12.11 -15.08
CA LYS A 275 -9.95 11.81 -16.50
C LYS A 275 -9.03 10.64 -16.88
N MET A 276 -9.65 9.57 -17.36
CA MET A 276 -8.95 8.38 -17.84
C MET A 276 -9.23 8.21 -19.33
N GLY A 277 -8.23 7.74 -20.06
CA GLY A 277 -8.43 7.27 -21.43
C GLY A 277 -9.33 6.03 -21.49
N PRO A 278 -9.65 5.56 -22.71
CA PRO A 278 -10.37 4.30 -22.87
C PRO A 278 -9.66 3.19 -22.09
N LYS A 279 -10.44 2.29 -21.50
CA LYS A 279 -9.87 1.10 -20.86
C LYS A 279 -9.05 0.38 -21.93
N ALA A 280 -7.77 0.18 -21.68
CA ALA A 280 -6.98 -0.66 -22.56
C ALA A 280 -7.63 -2.05 -22.51
N GLU A 281 -8.20 -2.49 -23.63
CA GLU A 281 -8.68 -3.87 -23.71
C GLU A 281 -7.51 -4.79 -23.42
N ASP A 282 -7.78 -5.90 -22.73
CA ASP A 282 -6.79 -6.96 -22.55
C ASP A 282 -6.44 -7.52 -23.93
N VAL A 283 -5.47 -6.89 -24.60
CA VAL A 283 -5.07 -7.29 -25.95
C VAL A 283 -4.42 -8.66 -25.78
N GLN A 284 -5.14 -9.69 -26.22
CA GLN A 284 -4.67 -11.07 -26.30
C GLN A 284 -3.61 -11.18 -27.40
N LYS A 285 -2.49 -10.48 -27.24
CA LYS A 285 -1.35 -10.70 -28.13
C LYS A 285 -0.80 -12.09 -27.78
N PRO A 286 -0.66 -12.99 -28.76
CA PRO A 286 -0.04 -14.29 -28.50
C PRO A 286 1.37 -14.05 -27.96
N VAL A 287 1.61 -14.50 -26.73
CA VAL A 287 2.93 -14.44 -26.11
C VAL A 287 3.74 -15.60 -26.65
N HIS A 288 4.96 -15.34 -27.12
CA HIS A 288 5.85 -16.39 -27.61
C HIS A 288 6.08 -17.44 -26.49
N PRO A 289 5.98 -18.76 -26.76
CA PRO A 289 6.05 -19.80 -25.72
C PRO A 289 7.29 -19.71 -24.83
N LEU A 290 8.46 -19.39 -25.39
CA LEU A 290 9.69 -19.18 -24.61
C LEU A 290 9.62 -17.98 -23.67
N VAL A 291 9.00 -16.88 -24.11
CA VAL A 291 8.81 -15.68 -23.29
C VAL A 291 7.83 -15.97 -22.16
N PHE A 292 6.77 -16.73 -22.45
CA PHE A 292 5.84 -17.22 -21.44
C PHE A 292 6.54 -18.12 -20.42
N LEU A 293 7.36 -19.08 -20.87
CA LEU A 293 8.09 -19.99 -19.98
C LEU A 293 9.09 -19.26 -19.09
N SER A 294 9.89 -18.34 -19.64
CA SER A 294 10.85 -17.55 -18.84
C SER A 294 10.14 -16.70 -17.80
N ARG A 295 9.03 -16.09 -18.19
CA ARG A 295 8.14 -15.31 -17.34
C ARG A 295 7.56 -16.18 -16.22
N PHE A 296 7.08 -17.38 -16.54
CA PHE A 296 6.55 -18.35 -15.57
C PHE A 296 7.61 -18.74 -14.53
N ILE A 297 8.81 -19.12 -14.96
CA ILE A 297 9.92 -19.47 -14.05
C ILE A 297 10.25 -18.31 -13.12
N LEU A 298 10.38 -17.08 -13.65
CA LEU A 298 10.68 -15.90 -12.86
C LEU A 298 9.56 -15.58 -11.85
N GLY A 299 8.30 -15.71 -12.26
CA GLY A 299 7.13 -15.56 -11.38
C GLY A 299 7.08 -16.61 -10.29
N THR A 300 7.40 -17.87 -10.58
CA THR A 300 7.52 -18.95 -9.59
C THR A 300 8.63 -18.67 -8.58
N LEU A 301 9.80 -18.21 -9.05
CA LEU A 301 10.92 -17.82 -8.17
C LEU A 301 10.54 -16.64 -7.26
N ALA A 302 9.85 -15.63 -7.81
CA ALA A 302 9.36 -14.50 -7.02
C ALA A 302 8.33 -14.94 -5.97
N ALA A 303 7.35 -15.76 -6.36
CA ALA A 303 6.36 -16.30 -5.43
C ALA A 303 7.04 -17.11 -4.32
N ALA A 304 7.98 -18.00 -4.67
CA ALA A 304 8.76 -18.76 -3.68
C ALA A 304 9.53 -17.83 -2.74
N TYR A 305 10.16 -16.78 -3.25
CA TYR A 305 10.85 -15.78 -2.43
C TYR A 305 9.91 -15.13 -1.41
N PHE A 306 8.75 -14.64 -1.86
CA PHE A 306 7.78 -13.97 -0.98
C PHE A 306 7.07 -14.91 0.01
N VAL A 307 7.08 -16.23 -0.23
CA VAL A 307 6.62 -17.25 0.73
C VAL A 307 7.70 -17.60 1.76
N LEU A 308 8.94 -17.83 1.30
CA LEU A 308 10.03 -18.29 2.16
C LEU A 308 10.50 -17.21 3.12
N VAL A 309 10.49 -15.94 2.70
CA VAL A 309 11.00 -14.85 3.52
C VAL A 309 10.18 -14.67 4.82
N PRO A 310 8.84 -14.64 4.80
CA PRO A 310 8.09 -14.48 6.06
C PRO A 310 8.10 -15.75 6.92
N ILE A 311 8.22 -16.95 6.31
CA ILE A 311 8.50 -18.20 7.07
C ILE A 311 9.83 -18.06 7.82
N TYR A 312 10.89 -17.61 7.14
CA TYR A 312 12.18 -17.35 7.76
C TYR A 312 12.10 -16.30 8.87
N MET A 313 11.38 -15.19 8.65
CA MET A 313 11.16 -14.15 9.66
C MET A 313 10.39 -14.67 10.86
N TRP A 314 9.37 -15.51 10.65
CA TRP A 314 8.58 -16.12 11.71
C TRP A 314 9.42 -17.10 12.54
N LEU A 315 10.20 -17.97 11.90
CA LEU A 315 11.16 -18.86 12.59
C LEU A 315 12.18 -18.04 13.39
N LYS A 316 12.70 -16.95 12.82
CA LYS A 316 13.62 -16.06 13.50
C LYS A 316 12.98 -15.38 14.72
N ASP A 317 11.70 -15.00 14.64
CA ASP A 317 10.95 -14.45 15.79
C ASP A 317 10.86 -15.44 16.95
N GLN A 318 10.68 -16.74 16.67
CA GLN A 318 10.63 -17.77 17.72
C GLN A 318 11.97 -17.99 18.43
N ILE A 319 13.09 -17.73 17.74
CA ILE A 319 14.44 -17.99 18.24
C ILE A 319 15.04 -16.74 18.92
N VAL A 320 14.78 -15.55 18.38
CA VAL A 320 15.38 -14.30 18.87
C VAL A 320 14.65 -13.79 20.13
N PRO A 321 15.35 -13.53 21.26
CA PRO A 321 14.71 -13.06 22.49
C PRO A 321 13.84 -11.82 22.30
N LYS A 322 12.76 -11.71 23.09
CA LYS A 322 11.88 -10.53 23.11
C LYS A 322 12.70 -9.28 23.47
N GLY A 323 12.52 -8.20 22.68
CA GLY A 323 13.24 -6.94 22.86
C GLY A 323 14.48 -6.75 21.97
N GLN A 324 14.91 -7.79 21.24
CA GLN A 324 15.93 -7.66 20.19
C GLN A 324 15.29 -7.51 18.80
N PRO A 325 15.87 -6.70 17.90
CA PRO A 325 15.38 -6.55 16.53
C PRO A 325 15.58 -7.84 15.73
N ILE A 326 14.59 -8.14 14.89
CA ILE A 326 14.59 -9.23 13.91
C ILE A 326 15.00 -8.66 12.55
#